data_AF-A0AAU9ALX0-F1
#
_entry.id   AF-A0AAU9ALX0-F1
#
_cell.length_a   1.000
_cell.length_b   1.000
_cell.length_c   1.000
_cell.angle_alpha   90.00
_cell.angle_beta   90.00
_cell.angle_gamma   90.00
#
_symmetry.space_group_name_H-M   'P 1'
#
loop_
_entity.id
_entity.type
_entity.pdbx_description
1 polymer ?
#
loop_
_entity_poly.entity_id
_entity_poly.type
_entity_poly.pdbx_seq_one_letter_code
_entity_poly.pdbx_strand_id
1 'polypeptide(L)'
;MKTLPVLCVSLLGMVLASGAQAQTGAPESLRQAATGASFTIGDTQFRLAPSATVTAADASADPGQAVVAGKYALALGAAPAAAKRGLAAAPSPKLAAAVSQTGEPVVVTSSVNVYFDQASVLDEAVRRTGGRLTYASAIGGKGTIEFDSVQQALDAVAKLQGQAGIKEASPKIEQLENMVL
;
A
#
# COMPACT_ATOMS: atom_id res chain seq x y z
N MET A 1 6.09 -0.94 -83.99
CA MET A 1 5.40 -2.21 -83.66
C MET A 1 5.98 -2.73 -82.35
N LYS A 2 5.11 -3.17 -81.41
CA LYS A 2 5.38 -4.02 -80.21
C LYS A 2 6.16 -3.38 -79.04
N THR A 3 5.53 -2.90 -77.94
CA THR A 3 4.85 -3.52 -76.76
C THR A 3 5.76 -4.04 -75.63
N LEU A 4 5.77 -3.30 -74.49
CA LEU A 4 5.67 -3.65 -73.02
C LEU A 4 6.54 -4.77 -72.39
N PRO A 5 6.73 -4.87 -71.02
CA PRO A 5 6.09 -4.14 -69.91
C PRO A 5 6.98 -3.71 -68.68
N VAL A 6 6.42 -2.75 -67.92
CA VAL A 6 6.25 -2.67 -66.43
C VAL A 6 7.21 -3.43 -65.50
N LEU A 7 7.84 -2.70 -64.58
CA LEU A 7 8.08 -3.20 -63.21
C LEU A 7 7.76 -2.11 -62.17
N CYS A 8 6.67 -2.33 -61.44
CA CYS A 8 6.28 -1.59 -60.25
C CYS A 8 7.29 -1.83 -59.13
N VAL A 9 7.86 -0.77 -58.55
CA VAL A 9 8.48 -0.84 -57.22
C VAL A 9 7.78 0.17 -56.34
N SER A 10 6.79 -0.33 -55.62
CA SER A 10 6.06 0.35 -54.57
C SER A 10 7.02 0.61 -53.40
N LEU A 11 7.34 1.88 -53.11
CA LEU A 11 8.00 2.24 -51.86
C LEU A 11 7.01 2.05 -50.72
N LEU A 12 7.27 1.01 -49.92
CA LEU A 12 6.54 0.68 -48.71
C LEU A 12 6.76 1.81 -47.68
N GLY A 13 5.68 2.51 -47.37
CA GLY A 13 5.66 3.59 -46.39
C GLY A 13 6.08 3.11 -45.00
N MET A 14 6.99 3.87 -44.43
CA MET A 14 7.54 3.80 -43.09
C MET A 14 6.45 3.54 -42.03
N VAL A 15 6.62 2.46 -41.28
CA VAL A 15 5.84 2.11 -40.09
C VAL A 15 5.96 3.24 -39.07
N LEU A 16 4.90 4.04 -38.94
CA LEU A 16 4.65 4.78 -37.70
C LEU A 16 4.12 3.75 -36.70
N ALA A 17 5.05 3.14 -35.96
CA ALA A 17 4.71 2.53 -34.69
C ALA A 17 4.23 3.68 -33.79
N SER A 18 2.92 3.94 -33.82
CA SER A 18 2.24 4.61 -32.74
C SER A 18 2.50 3.77 -31.50
N GLY A 19 3.57 4.10 -30.77
CA GLY A 19 3.74 3.63 -29.42
C GLY A 19 2.51 4.08 -28.68
N ALA A 20 1.56 3.17 -28.50
CA ALA A 20 0.55 3.28 -27.48
C ALA A 20 1.33 3.45 -26.19
N GLN A 21 1.54 4.70 -25.77
CA GLN A 21 1.94 4.97 -24.41
C GLN A 21 0.79 4.42 -23.59
N ALA A 22 0.98 3.21 -23.05
CA ALA A 22 0.07 2.66 -22.06
C ALA A 22 -0.07 3.77 -21.02
N GLN A 23 -1.26 4.37 -20.95
CA GLN A 23 -1.60 5.27 -19.86
C GLN A 23 -1.68 4.35 -18.65
N THR A 24 -0.54 4.15 -18.00
CA THR A 24 -0.43 3.37 -16.78
C THR A 24 -1.33 4.04 -15.76
N GLY A 25 -2.54 3.51 -15.58
CA GLY A 25 -3.52 4.10 -14.68
C GLY A 25 -2.96 4.17 -13.26
N ALA A 26 -3.53 5.05 -12.43
CA ALA A 26 -3.21 5.16 -11.01
C ALA A 26 -3.01 3.80 -10.29
N PRO A 27 -3.86 2.75 -10.47
CA PRO A 27 -3.65 1.46 -9.80
C PRO A 27 -2.40 0.71 -10.26
N GLU A 28 -2.07 0.76 -11.55
CA GLU A 28 -0.88 0.09 -12.07
C GLU A 28 0.39 0.83 -11.63
N SER A 29 0.34 2.17 -11.64
CA SER A 29 1.44 2.98 -11.14
C SER A 29 1.67 2.71 -9.64
N LEU A 30 0.60 2.64 -8.84
CA LEU A 30 0.71 2.34 -7.41
C LEU A 30 1.32 0.95 -7.16
N ARG A 31 0.95 -0.04 -7.97
CA ARG A 31 1.56 -1.38 -7.94
C ARG A 31 3.06 -1.33 -8.28
N GLN A 32 3.46 -0.56 -9.28
CA GLN A 32 4.87 -0.37 -9.63
C GLN A 32 5.65 0.36 -8.52
N ALA A 33 4.99 1.27 -7.80
CA ALA A 33 5.57 1.97 -6.66
C ALA A 33 5.71 1.10 -5.40
N ALA A 34 5.01 -0.03 -5.31
CA ALA A 34 5.09 -0.97 -4.21
C ALA A 34 6.45 -1.69 -4.18
N THR A 35 7.49 -0.99 -3.72
CA THR A 35 8.90 -1.43 -3.72
C THR A 35 9.49 -1.49 -2.31
N GLY A 36 8.73 -1.06 -1.30
CA GLY A 36 9.19 -1.00 0.09
C GLY A 36 9.17 -2.36 0.79
N ALA A 37 9.16 -2.29 2.13
CA ALA A 37 9.12 -3.47 2.99
C ALA A 37 7.89 -4.35 2.69
N SER A 38 8.10 -5.66 2.73
CA SER A 38 7.04 -6.67 2.63
C SER A 38 6.56 -7.07 4.02
N PHE A 39 5.27 -7.36 4.12
CA PHE A 39 4.66 -7.94 5.32
C PHE A 39 3.51 -8.86 4.92
N THR A 40 3.03 -9.68 5.85
CA THR A 40 1.98 -10.65 5.60
C THR A 40 0.87 -10.47 6.63
N ILE A 41 -0.38 -10.60 6.19
CA ILE A 41 -1.57 -10.73 7.06
C ILE A 41 -2.33 -11.96 6.58
N GLY A 42 -2.51 -12.94 7.46
CA GLY A 42 -2.98 -14.28 7.07
C GLY A 42 -2.07 -14.87 6.00
N ASP A 43 -2.64 -15.25 4.86
CA ASP A 43 -1.91 -15.79 3.70
C ASP A 43 -1.61 -14.73 2.62
N THR A 44 -1.98 -13.46 2.86
CA THR A 44 -1.80 -12.39 1.87
C THR A 44 -0.51 -11.62 2.15
N GLN A 45 0.41 -11.67 1.20
CA GLN A 45 1.58 -10.80 1.20
C GLN A 45 1.21 -9.41 0.66
N PHE A 46 1.74 -8.40 1.33
CA PHE A 46 1.64 -6.99 0.94
C PHE A 46 3.04 -6.40 0.82
N ARG A 47 3.14 -5.33 0.04
CA ARG A 47 4.36 -4.54 -0.10
C ARG A 47 4.04 -3.05 0.00
N LEU A 48 4.80 -2.33 0.81
CA LEU A 48 4.66 -0.88 0.96
C LEU A 48 4.97 -0.16 -0.36
N ALA A 49 4.23 0.92 -0.64
CA ALA A 49 4.50 1.86 -1.72
C ALA A 49 5.06 3.18 -1.15
N PRO A 50 6.39 3.26 -0.89
CA PRO A 50 6.98 4.39 -0.16
C PRO A 50 6.91 5.74 -0.86
N SER A 51 6.68 5.78 -2.19
CA SER A 51 6.47 7.01 -2.95
C SER A 51 5.01 7.45 -3.04
N ALA A 52 4.09 6.69 -2.46
CA ALA A 52 2.68 7.04 -2.41
C ALA A 52 2.37 7.87 -1.16
N THR A 53 1.56 8.90 -1.33
CA THR A 53 0.99 9.71 -0.25
C THR A 53 -0.42 9.21 0.07
N VAL A 54 -0.71 9.05 1.37
CA VAL A 54 -2.04 8.72 1.87
C VAL A 54 -2.73 10.01 2.31
N THR A 55 -3.92 10.26 1.77
CA THR A 55 -4.79 11.39 2.13
C THR A 55 -6.19 10.89 2.43
N ALA A 56 -7.02 11.68 3.12
CA ALA A 56 -8.46 11.36 3.20
C ALA A 56 -9.04 11.40 1.78
N ALA A 57 -9.95 10.48 1.46
CA ALA A 57 -10.65 10.50 0.20
C ALA A 57 -11.70 11.61 0.22
N ASP A 58 -11.57 12.57 -0.68
CA ASP A 58 -12.60 13.59 -0.92
C ASP A 58 -13.42 13.22 -2.17
N ALA A 59 -14.65 13.71 -2.27
CA ALA A 59 -15.51 13.52 -3.45
C ALA A 59 -14.92 14.14 -4.75
N SER A 60 -13.82 14.87 -4.65
CA SER A 60 -13.11 15.52 -5.78
C SER A 60 -11.80 14.82 -6.16
N ALA A 61 -11.47 13.68 -5.55
CA ALA A 61 -10.28 12.92 -5.93
C ALA A 61 -10.39 12.45 -7.39
N ASP A 62 -9.45 12.87 -8.23
CA ASP A 62 -9.40 12.48 -9.64
C ASP A 62 -9.05 10.99 -9.76
N PRO A 63 -9.93 10.14 -10.33
CA PRO A 63 -9.71 8.69 -10.39
C PRO A 63 -8.56 8.30 -11.33
N GLY A 64 -8.06 9.22 -12.16
CA GLY A 64 -6.85 9.04 -12.96
C GLY A 64 -5.55 9.33 -12.21
N GLN A 65 -5.62 10.02 -11.07
CA GLN A 65 -4.43 10.47 -10.30
C GLN A 65 -4.28 9.79 -8.94
N ALA A 66 -5.37 9.26 -8.37
CA ALA A 66 -5.33 8.60 -7.08
C ALA A 66 -6.14 7.30 -7.08
N VAL A 67 -5.68 6.34 -6.29
CA VAL A 67 -6.38 5.09 -6.02
C VAL A 67 -7.11 5.23 -4.69
N VAL A 68 -8.42 4.99 -4.66
CA VAL A 68 -9.21 5.05 -3.42
C VAL A 68 -9.14 3.70 -2.70
N ALA A 69 -8.80 3.73 -1.42
CA ALA A 69 -8.79 2.59 -0.51
C ALA A 69 -9.59 2.93 0.75
N GLY A 70 -10.87 2.53 0.77
CA GLY A 70 -11.83 2.92 1.81
C GLY A 70 -12.00 4.44 1.87
N LYS A 71 -11.80 5.02 3.06
CA LYS A 71 -11.86 6.47 3.31
C LYS A 71 -10.59 7.23 2.90
N TYR A 72 -9.64 6.59 2.23
CA TYR A 72 -8.35 7.18 1.87
C TYR A 72 -8.12 7.21 0.36
N ALA A 73 -7.40 8.22 -0.11
CA ALA A 73 -6.87 8.33 -1.45
C ALA A 73 -5.34 8.16 -1.44
N LEU A 74 -4.84 7.30 -2.32
CA LEU A 74 -3.44 6.95 -2.50
C LEU A 74 -2.96 7.56 -3.81
N ALA A 75 -2.17 8.63 -3.72
CA ALA A 75 -1.60 9.29 -4.89
C ALA A 75 -0.10 9.04 -4.94
N LEU A 76 0.45 8.84 -6.13
CA LEU A 76 1.90 8.84 -6.30
C LEU A 76 2.39 10.28 -6.35
N GLY A 77 3.34 10.63 -5.49
CA GLY A 77 4.01 11.90 -5.61
C GLY A 77 4.82 11.93 -6.90
N ALA A 78 4.52 12.85 -7.82
CA ALA A 78 5.59 13.40 -8.64
C ALA A 78 6.64 13.96 -7.67
N ALA A 79 7.93 13.71 -7.91
CA ALA A 79 9.01 14.44 -7.22
C ALA A 79 8.63 15.93 -7.17
N PRO A 80 8.87 16.66 -6.05
CA PRO A 80 8.14 17.88 -5.74
C PRO A 80 8.47 19.00 -6.74
N ALA A 81 7.70 19.07 -7.82
CA ALA A 81 7.59 20.22 -8.69
C ALA A 81 6.18 20.78 -8.47
N ALA A 82 6.10 21.78 -7.57
CA ALA A 82 4.93 22.60 -7.31
C ALA A 82 3.64 21.82 -6.98
N ALA A 83 3.52 21.37 -5.72
CA ALA A 83 2.23 21.09 -5.13
C ALA A 83 1.34 22.35 -5.25
N LYS A 84 0.33 22.28 -6.11
CA LYS A 84 -0.74 23.27 -6.21
C LYS A 84 -1.41 23.36 -4.84
N ARG A 85 -1.55 24.59 -4.33
CA ARG A 85 -2.31 24.94 -3.11
C ARG A 85 -3.66 24.22 -3.12
N GLY A 86 -3.85 23.27 -2.20
CA GLY A 86 -5.13 22.59 -2.02
C GLY A 86 -5.05 21.24 -1.30
N LEU A 87 -3.94 20.52 -1.40
CA LEU A 87 -3.73 19.26 -0.67
C LEU A 87 -2.85 19.53 0.54
N ALA A 88 -3.45 19.59 1.73
CA ALA A 88 -2.70 19.59 2.99
C ALA A 88 -2.12 18.18 3.22
N ALA A 89 -1.11 17.81 2.44
CA ALA A 89 -0.41 16.54 2.60
C ALA A 89 0.64 16.70 3.72
N ALA A 90 0.22 16.45 4.96
CA ALA A 90 1.18 16.00 5.95
C ALA A 90 1.53 14.53 5.60
N PRO A 91 2.81 14.17 5.40
CA PRO A 91 3.17 12.76 5.48
C PRO A 91 2.78 12.30 6.87
N SER A 92 1.70 11.55 6.99
CA SER A 92 1.33 10.96 8.26
C SER A 92 2.30 9.81 8.49
N PRO A 93 3.30 9.92 9.40
CA PRO A 93 4.21 8.78 9.65
C PRO A 93 3.44 7.53 10.10
N LYS A 94 2.19 7.74 10.51
CA LYS A 94 1.23 6.77 10.99
C LYS A 94 0.44 6.03 9.91
N LEU A 95 0.51 6.45 8.64
CA LEU A 95 -0.20 5.81 7.54
C LEU A 95 0.75 5.59 6.37
N ALA A 96 0.66 4.43 5.74
CA ALA A 96 1.39 4.13 4.52
C ALA A 96 0.51 3.38 3.52
N ALA A 97 0.72 3.63 2.24
CA ALA A 97 0.11 2.83 1.20
C ALA A 97 0.83 1.48 1.09
N ALA A 98 0.06 0.42 0.86
CA ALA A 98 0.59 -0.87 0.45
C ALA A 98 -0.28 -1.48 -0.64
N VAL A 99 0.28 -2.46 -1.35
CA VAL A 99 -0.41 -3.22 -2.37
C VAL A 99 -0.24 -4.71 -2.05
N SER A 100 -1.33 -5.47 -2.11
CA SER A 100 -1.27 -6.92 -1.98
C SER A 100 -0.56 -7.55 -3.17
N GLN A 101 -0.13 -8.80 -3.04
CA GLN A 101 0.42 -9.58 -4.15
C GLN A 101 -0.55 -9.74 -5.33
N THR A 102 -1.86 -9.63 -5.09
CA THR A 102 -2.92 -9.67 -6.11
C THR A 102 -3.24 -8.28 -6.69
N GLY A 103 -2.60 -7.23 -6.20
CA GLY A 103 -2.75 -5.86 -6.70
C GLY A 103 -3.80 -5.01 -5.96
N GLU A 104 -4.29 -5.47 -4.82
CA GLU A 104 -5.27 -4.73 -4.01
C GLU A 104 -4.59 -3.63 -3.19
N PRO A 105 -5.02 -2.36 -3.32
CA PRO A 105 -4.48 -1.25 -2.54
C PRO A 105 -5.05 -1.22 -1.12
N VAL A 106 -4.19 -1.05 -0.11
CA VAL A 106 -4.58 -0.91 1.30
C VAL A 106 -3.83 0.22 1.99
N VAL A 107 -4.36 0.68 3.12
CA VAL A 107 -3.66 1.60 4.02
C VAL A 107 -3.19 0.83 5.26
N VAL A 108 -1.89 0.87 5.50
CA VAL A 108 -1.24 0.32 6.70
C VAL A 108 -1.12 1.43 7.74
N THR A 109 -1.41 1.12 8.99
CA THR A 109 -1.31 2.06 10.12
C THR A 109 -0.04 1.83 10.95
N SER A 110 0.29 2.76 11.84
CA SER A 110 1.31 2.59 12.88
C SER A 110 0.87 1.71 14.05
N SER A 111 -0.24 0.97 13.93
CA SER A 111 -0.67 0.04 14.98
C SER A 111 -0.41 -1.42 14.61
N VAL A 112 -0.17 -2.26 15.61
CA VAL A 112 -0.08 -3.71 15.51
C VAL A 112 -1.20 -4.34 16.33
N ASN A 113 -1.97 -5.25 15.72
CA ASN A 113 -2.86 -6.14 16.45
C ASN A 113 -2.04 -7.32 16.98
N VAL A 114 -2.22 -7.63 18.26
CA VAL A 114 -1.55 -8.75 18.93
C VAL A 114 -2.60 -9.67 19.50
N TYR A 115 -2.55 -10.94 19.12
CA TYR A 115 -3.36 -12.00 19.69
C TYR A 115 -2.50 -12.83 20.64
N PHE A 116 -2.99 -13.06 21.85
CA PHE A 116 -2.20 -13.62 22.95
C PHE A 116 -3.01 -14.60 23.81
N ASP A 117 -2.28 -15.42 24.57
CA ASP A 117 -2.87 -16.41 25.48
C ASP A 117 -3.21 -15.83 26.86
N GLN A 118 -2.39 -14.91 27.37
CA GLN A 118 -2.60 -14.28 28.68
C GLN A 118 -2.22 -12.81 28.65
N ALA A 119 -2.88 -12.00 29.47
CA ALA A 119 -2.68 -10.54 29.51
C ALA A 119 -1.23 -10.12 29.82
N SER A 120 -0.52 -10.88 30.66
CA SER A 120 0.89 -10.62 30.99
C SER A 120 1.83 -10.63 29.78
N VAL A 121 1.51 -11.44 28.76
CA VAL A 121 2.27 -11.50 27.50
C VAL A 121 2.15 -10.18 26.73
N LEU A 122 0.98 -9.55 26.76
CA LEU A 122 0.75 -8.27 26.10
C LEU A 122 1.57 -7.15 26.75
N ASP A 123 1.67 -7.13 28.08
CA ASP A 123 2.51 -6.16 28.79
C ASP A 123 4.00 -6.34 28.44
N GLU A 124 4.46 -7.58 28.31
CA GLU A 124 5.83 -7.86 27.86
C GLU A 124 6.03 -7.42 26.41
N ALA A 125 5.08 -7.69 25.52
CA ALA A 125 5.12 -7.27 24.12
C ALA A 125 5.26 -5.74 24.00
N VAL A 126 4.49 -4.99 24.78
CA VAL A 126 4.59 -3.51 24.86
C VAL A 126 5.99 -3.08 25.31
N ARG A 127 6.50 -3.64 26.41
CA ARG A 127 7.85 -3.30 26.92
C ARG A 127 8.95 -3.62 25.92
N ARG A 128 8.86 -4.77 25.24
CA ARG A 128 9.86 -5.25 24.27
C ARG A 128 9.90 -4.41 23.00
N THR A 129 8.74 -3.93 22.56
CA THR A 129 8.62 -3.19 21.30
C THR A 129 8.72 -1.68 21.48
N GLY A 130 8.50 -1.17 22.70
CA GLY A 130 8.52 0.26 23.00
C GLY A 130 7.27 1.01 22.53
N GLY A 131 6.22 0.28 22.13
CA GLY A 131 4.96 0.89 21.69
C GLY A 131 4.06 1.29 22.86
N ARG A 132 2.90 1.88 22.54
CA ARG A 132 1.86 2.27 23.51
C ARG A 132 0.64 1.38 23.34
N LEU A 133 0.18 0.75 24.42
CA LEU A 133 -1.06 -0.01 24.41
C LEU A 133 -2.26 0.92 24.23
N THR A 134 -3.05 0.71 23.17
CA THR A 134 -4.28 1.50 22.88
C THR A 134 -5.55 0.70 23.06
N TYR A 135 -5.46 -0.62 23.05
CA TYR A 135 -6.56 -1.53 23.32
C TYR A 135 -6.05 -2.82 23.95
N ALA A 136 -6.81 -3.37 24.88
CA ALA A 136 -6.56 -4.68 25.46
C ALA A 136 -7.87 -5.35 25.89
N SER A 137 -8.02 -6.62 25.55
CA SER A 137 -9.08 -7.48 26.04
C SER A 137 -8.48 -8.82 26.45
N ALA A 138 -8.45 -9.06 27.76
CA ALA A 138 -7.97 -10.33 28.32
C ALA A 138 -8.90 -11.50 27.96
N ILE A 139 -10.21 -11.25 27.92
CA ILE A 139 -11.23 -12.25 27.54
C ILE A 139 -11.11 -12.60 26.06
N GLY A 140 -10.93 -11.59 25.21
CA GLY A 140 -10.82 -11.77 23.76
C GLY A 140 -9.42 -12.16 23.28
N GLY A 141 -8.43 -12.22 24.17
CA GLY A 141 -7.03 -12.50 23.83
C GLY A 141 -6.47 -11.57 22.74
N LYS A 142 -6.89 -10.30 22.73
CA LYS A 142 -6.53 -9.32 21.69
C LYS A 142 -6.09 -8.00 22.31
N GLY A 143 -5.03 -7.44 21.76
CA GLY A 143 -4.54 -6.10 22.07
C GLY A 143 -4.15 -5.33 20.82
N THR A 144 -4.03 -4.03 20.95
CA THR A 144 -3.49 -3.16 19.90
C THR A 144 -2.40 -2.29 20.51
N ILE A 145 -1.22 -2.32 19.88
CA ILE A 145 -0.05 -1.52 20.27
C ILE A 145 0.18 -0.48 19.17
N GLU A 146 0.21 0.79 19.55
CA GLU A 146 0.46 1.93 18.67
C GLU A 146 1.92 2.37 18.73
N PHE A 147 2.48 2.69 17.57
CA PHE A 147 3.84 3.15 17.38
C PHE A 147 3.89 4.56 16.78
N ASP A 148 5.08 5.16 16.70
CA ASP A 148 5.24 6.49 16.13
C ASP A 148 5.25 6.47 14.60
N SER A 149 5.55 5.32 13.99
CA SER A 149 5.54 5.14 12.54
C SER A 149 5.12 3.74 12.09
N VAL A 150 4.70 3.62 10.83
CA VAL A 150 4.44 2.32 10.19
C VAL A 150 5.70 1.45 10.21
N GLN A 151 6.89 2.03 10.00
CA GLN A 151 8.13 1.25 10.05
C GLN A 151 8.36 0.61 11.42
N GLN A 152 8.17 1.37 12.51
CA GLN A 152 8.28 0.82 13.86
C GLN A 152 7.25 -0.28 14.12
N ALA A 153 6.02 -0.15 13.59
CA ALA A 153 5.00 -1.17 13.68
C ALA A 153 5.42 -2.47 12.94
N LEU A 154 5.99 -2.36 11.74
CA LEU A 154 6.51 -3.52 11.00
C LEU A 154 7.69 -4.18 11.72
N ASP A 155 8.62 -3.39 12.25
CA ASP A 155 9.74 -3.91 13.05
C ASP A 155 9.24 -4.62 14.32
N ALA A 156 8.18 -4.09 14.94
CA ALA A 156 7.54 -4.70 16.10
C ALA A 156 6.88 -6.04 15.76
N VAL A 157 6.20 -6.16 14.61
CA VAL A 157 5.65 -7.44 14.15
C VAL A 157 6.74 -8.49 14.06
N ALA A 158 7.88 -8.18 13.42
CA ALA A 158 9.01 -9.10 13.31
C ALA A 158 9.57 -9.53 14.68
N LYS A 159 9.59 -8.62 15.67
CA LYS A 159 10.06 -8.91 17.04
C LYS A 159 9.08 -9.78 17.86
N LEU A 160 7.78 -9.67 17.59
CA LEU A 160 6.73 -10.38 18.31
C LEU A 160 6.44 -11.75 17.69
N GLN A 161 6.79 -11.95 16.42
CA GLN A 161 6.53 -13.19 15.72
C GLN A 161 7.31 -14.35 16.34
N GLY A 162 6.60 -15.43 16.67
CA GLY A 162 7.18 -16.61 17.34
C GLY A 162 7.49 -16.43 18.83
N GLN A 163 7.13 -15.29 19.44
CA GLN A 163 7.24 -15.12 20.89
C GLN A 163 6.26 -16.05 21.63
N ALA A 164 6.73 -16.70 22.70
CA ALA A 164 5.89 -17.55 23.53
C ALA A 164 4.66 -16.80 24.07
N GLY A 165 3.48 -17.39 23.92
CA GLY A 165 2.20 -16.82 24.35
C GLY A 165 1.60 -15.77 23.41
N ILE A 166 2.31 -15.39 22.33
CA ILE A 166 1.76 -14.62 21.21
C ILE A 166 1.31 -15.61 20.13
N LYS A 167 0.02 -15.62 19.84
CA LYS A 167 -0.58 -16.42 18.77
C LYS A 167 -0.31 -15.80 17.40
N GLU A 168 -0.46 -14.49 17.32
CA GLU A 168 -0.27 -13.73 16.09
C GLU A 168 0.06 -12.27 16.43
N ALA A 169 0.92 -11.66 15.63
CA ALA A 169 1.11 -10.21 15.58
C ALA A 169 1.01 -9.77 14.12
N SER A 170 0.12 -8.83 13.81
CA SER A 170 -0.10 -8.36 12.45
C SER A 170 -0.24 -6.84 12.38
N PRO A 171 0.31 -6.18 11.34
CA PRO A 171 0.08 -4.75 11.13
C PRO A 171 -1.41 -4.50 10.98
N LYS A 172 -1.93 -3.44 11.60
CA LYS A 172 -3.31 -3.05 11.38
C LYS A 172 -3.41 -2.33 10.03
N ILE A 173 -4.22 -2.89 9.15
CA ILE A 173 -4.64 -2.25 7.91
C ILE A 173 -6.04 -1.64 8.09
N GLU A 174 -6.26 -0.49 7.47
CA GLU A 174 -7.60 0.04 7.26
C GLU A 174 -8.06 -0.52 5.90
N GLN A 175 -8.95 -1.51 5.93
CA GLN A 175 -9.53 -2.07 4.72
C GLN A 175 -10.57 -1.12 4.11
N LEU A 176 -10.77 -1.24 2.80
CA LEU A 176 -12.05 -0.94 2.16
C LEU A 176 -13.15 -1.58 3.04
N GLU A 177 -14.26 -0.90 3.31
CA GLU A 177 -15.33 -1.38 4.20
C GLU A 177 -16.02 -2.69 3.75
N ASN A 178 -15.43 -3.51 2.88
CA ASN A 178 -16.10 -4.59 2.16
C ASN A 178 -15.25 -5.86 1.91
N MET A 179 -14.39 -6.29 2.84
CA MET A 179 -13.92 -7.69 2.88
C MET A 179 -14.61 -8.43 4.01
N VAL A 180 -15.74 -9.05 3.66
CA VAL A 180 -16.31 -10.16 4.43
C VAL A 180 -15.34 -11.33 4.25
N LEU A 181 -14.68 -11.74 5.33
CA LEU A 181 -14.11 -13.08 5.48
C LEU A 181 -15.23 -14.11 5.65
#